data_AF-A0A5D0CWW5-F1
#
_entry.id   AF-A0A5D0CWW5-F1
#
_cell.length_a   1.000
_cell.length_b   1.000
_cell.length_c   1.000
_cell.angle_alpha   90.00
_cell.angle_beta   90.00
_cell.angle_gamma   90.00
#
_symmetry.space_group_name_H-M   'P 1'
#
loop_
_entity.id
_entity.type
_entity.pdbx_description
1 polymer ?
#
loop_
_entity_poly.entity_id
_entity_poly.type
_entity_poly.pdbx_seq_one_letter_code
_entity_poly.pdbx_strand_id
1 'polypeptide(L)'
;MDNRANYVPATGVAAFSAGLELTGSLLQDVGTFFKLHGDLETWDHTLKVTSQAVRIARLYGADAQKAEQAALLHDISNIIPVSLMPQVSEQCGIEVLEEEQRYPRILHQKLSRAMAETIFEIRDTDILQAIECHTTLKPRASLFDKVVFIADKVAWDLPGEQTYLQEIRRLVDDMQLNAAVLTYLNQVWERREQMKLVHSWLIRAREELMEEERAGLEEGSPVKQHLLRMFEHMAWANREIANALELQEAKLPERALQLFAHILAAEASWLARLQLQEATAIPLWSDGKGKVEHYIELAEDNIQGFRRFLAAIHDEKLKERIQYHNSQGKSFDRSIGDILTHVALHGSYHRGQIASSLRMAEIAPPATDYIYYVRGD
;
A
#
# COMPACT_ATOMS: atom_id res chain seq x y z
N MET A 1 27.03 -8.42 41.85
CA MET A 1 27.62 -8.54 40.50
C MET A 1 27.21 -9.89 39.98
N ASP A 2 26.06 -9.94 39.29
CA ASP A 2 25.46 -11.18 38.82
C ASP A 2 26.10 -11.57 37.47
N ASN A 3 26.80 -12.70 37.44
CA ASN A 3 27.60 -13.17 36.31
C ASN A 3 26.76 -13.92 35.26
N ARG A 4 25.43 -13.68 35.24
CA ARG A 4 24.45 -14.34 34.36
C ARG A 4 24.30 -13.70 32.97
N ALA A 5 24.87 -12.52 32.74
CA ALA A 5 24.69 -11.79 31.48
C ALA A 5 25.44 -12.39 30.27
N ASN A 6 26.35 -13.35 30.47
CA ASN A 6 27.24 -13.87 29.43
C ASN A 6 27.14 -15.39 29.19
N TYR A 7 26.13 -16.06 29.74
CA TYR A 7 25.98 -17.51 29.56
C TYR A 7 24.87 -17.83 28.55
N VAL A 8 25.25 -18.36 27.39
CA VAL A 8 24.33 -18.95 26.41
C VAL A 8 24.40 -20.47 26.55
N PRO A 9 23.30 -21.16 26.94
CA PRO A 9 23.28 -22.62 27.00
C PRO A 9 23.53 -23.21 25.61
N ALA A 10 24.18 -24.38 25.53
CA ALA A 10 24.57 -25.03 24.27
C ALA A 10 23.41 -25.54 23.39
N THR A 11 22.17 -25.17 23.71
CA THR A 11 20.93 -25.63 23.05
C THR A 11 20.34 -24.60 22.09
N GLY A 12 21.09 -23.56 21.72
CA GLY A 12 20.66 -22.52 20.78
C GLY A 12 19.39 -21.80 21.26
N VAL A 13 18.43 -21.58 20.35
CA VAL A 13 17.16 -20.92 20.68
C VAL A 13 16.27 -21.71 21.66
N ALA A 14 16.41 -23.03 21.76
CA ALA A 14 15.61 -23.85 22.68
C ALA A 14 15.89 -23.52 24.16
N ALA A 15 17.03 -22.89 24.46
CA ALA A 15 17.35 -22.43 25.81
C ALA A 15 16.31 -21.43 26.36
N PHE A 16 15.63 -20.70 25.49
CA PHE A 16 14.72 -19.62 25.86
C PHE A 16 13.29 -20.11 26.16
N SER A 17 12.97 -21.39 25.98
CA SER A 17 11.64 -21.94 26.29
C SER A 17 11.50 -22.46 27.73
N ALA A 18 12.51 -22.25 28.58
CA ALA A 18 12.51 -22.74 29.96
C ALA A 18 11.29 -22.20 30.74
N GLY A 19 10.43 -23.11 31.21
CA GLY A 19 9.21 -22.77 31.96
C GLY A 19 7.98 -22.44 31.08
N LEU A 20 8.10 -22.55 29.76
CA LEU A 20 6.96 -22.46 28.84
C LEU A 20 6.31 -23.84 28.67
N GLU A 21 5.00 -23.91 28.89
CA GLU A 21 4.17 -25.07 28.54
C GLU A 21 3.18 -24.65 27.44
N LEU A 22 3.21 -25.34 26.29
CA LEU A 22 2.33 -25.02 25.17
C LEU A 22 0.91 -25.53 25.44
N THR A 23 -0.06 -24.63 25.36
CA THR A 23 -1.49 -24.90 25.61
C THR A 23 -2.22 -25.33 24.34
N GLY A 24 -1.60 -25.15 23.17
CA GLY A 24 -2.23 -25.34 21.86
C GLY A 24 -2.94 -24.09 21.34
N SER A 25 -2.98 -23.00 22.13
CA SER A 25 -3.41 -21.68 21.69
C SER A 25 -2.18 -20.79 21.50
N LEU A 26 -1.77 -20.59 20.24
CA LEU A 26 -0.56 -19.82 19.92
C LEU A 26 -0.58 -18.41 20.55
N LEU A 27 -1.73 -17.73 20.54
CA LEU A 27 -1.88 -16.41 21.16
C LEU A 27 -1.57 -16.44 22.66
N GLN A 28 -2.06 -17.45 23.38
CA GLN A 28 -1.81 -17.62 24.82
C GLN A 28 -0.37 -18.03 25.10
N ASP A 29 0.17 -18.91 24.26
CA ASP A 29 1.54 -19.42 24.40
C ASP A 29 2.56 -18.30 24.20
N VAL A 30 2.42 -17.49 23.14
CA VAL A 30 3.27 -16.33 22.86
C VAL A 30 3.10 -15.25 23.93
N GLY A 31 1.87 -14.96 24.35
CA GLY A 31 1.62 -13.99 25.42
C GLY A 31 2.23 -14.43 26.76
N THR A 32 2.24 -15.73 27.05
CA THR A 32 2.91 -16.30 28.23
C THR A 32 4.41 -16.23 28.10
N PHE A 33 4.94 -16.54 26.91
CA PHE A 33 6.36 -16.45 26.60
C PHE A 33 6.93 -15.04 26.88
N PHE A 34 6.31 -13.99 26.36
CA PHE A 34 6.75 -12.62 26.63
C PHE A 34 6.65 -12.23 28.11
N LYS A 35 5.60 -12.67 28.82
CA LYS A 35 5.45 -12.45 30.26
C LYS A 35 6.56 -13.12 31.07
N LEU A 36 6.94 -14.36 30.72
CA LEU A 36 8.03 -15.08 31.38
C LEU A 36 9.38 -14.38 31.23
N HIS A 37 9.62 -13.76 30.07
CA HIS A 37 10.84 -13.01 29.77
C HIS A 37 10.78 -11.52 30.17
N GLY A 38 9.63 -11.05 30.68
CA GLY A 38 9.46 -9.66 31.13
C GLY A 38 9.40 -8.62 30.02
N ASP A 39 9.18 -9.01 28.77
CA ASP A 39 9.15 -8.11 27.60
C ASP A 39 7.71 -7.83 27.15
N LEU A 40 7.00 -7.04 27.96
CA LEU A 40 5.61 -6.67 27.70
C LEU A 40 5.46 -5.60 26.61
N GLU A 41 6.52 -4.85 26.31
CA GLU A 41 6.51 -3.82 25.27
C GLU A 41 6.46 -4.46 23.88
N THR A 42 7.33 -5.44 23.61
CA THR A 42 7.29 -6.22 22.36
C THR A 42 5.95 -6.97 22.22
N TRP A 43 5.37 -7.42 23.33
CA TRP A 43 4.05 -8.05 23.30
C TRP A 43 2.92 -7.10 22.86
N ASP A 44 2.87 -5.88 23.39
CA ASP A 44 1.86 -4.88 22.97
C ASP A 44 2.01 -4.51 21.49
N HIS A 45 3.25 -4.34 21.02
CA HIS A 45 3.55 -4.17 19.60
C HIS A 45 3.06 -5.35 18.76
N THR A 46 3.40 -6.57 19.17
CA THR A 46 3.01 -7.81 18.50
C THR A 46 1.50 -7.92 18.29
N LEU A 47 0.69 -7.52 19.28
CA LEU A 47 -0.77 -7.51 19.15
C LEU A 47 -1.28 -6.50 18.11
N LYS A 48 -0.65 -5.32 18.02
CA LYS A 48 -0.99 -4.31 17.00
C LYS A 48 -0.61 -4.79 15.61
N VAL A 49 0.58 -5.36 15.45
CA VAL A 49 1.02 -5.98 14.18
C VAL A 49 0.09 -7.09 13.77
N THR A 50 -0.31 -7.96 14.70
CA THR A 50 -1.25 -9.07 14.44
C THR A 50 -2.56 -8.56 13.88
N SER A 51 -3.13 -7.51 14.50
CA SER A 51 -4.37 -6.89 14.02
C SER A 51 -4.22 -6.33 12.59
N GLN A 52 -3.10 -5.67 12.29
CA GLN A 52 -2.83 -5.15 10.94
C GLN A 52 -2.58 -6.27 9.92
N ALA A 53 -1.82 -7.30 10.28
CA ALA A 53 -1.52 -8.42 9.39
C ALA A 53 -2.79 -9.17 8.98
N VAL A 54 -3.70 -9.44 9.93
CA VAL A 54 -5.01 -10.05 9.63
C VAL A 54 -5.85 -9.16 8.71
N ARG A 55 -5.87 -7.84 8.96
CA ARG A 55 -6.61 -6.88 8.13
C ARG A 55 -6.09 -6.87 6.69
N ILE A 56 -4.77 -6.72 6.53
CA ILE A 56 -4.11 -6.65 5.22
C ILE A 56 -4.24 -8.00 4.51
N ALA A 57 -4.07 -9.13 5.20
CA ALA A 57 -4.24 -10.45 4.59
C ALA A 57 -5.63 -10.62 3.99
N ARG A 58 -6.69 -10.23 4.71
CA ARG A 58 -8.08 -10.26 4.21
C ARG A 58 -8.26 -9.34 3.00
N LEU A 59 -7.68 -8.14 3.04
CA LEU A 59 -7.78 -7.16 1.97
C LEU A 59 -7.16 -7.69 0.65
N TYR A 60 -6.04 -8.40 0.74
CA TYR A 60 -5.29 -8.91 -0.42
C TYR A 60 -5.56 -10.40 -0.74
N GLY A 61 -6.54 -11.03 -0.08
CA GLY A 61 -6.89 -12.43 -0.32
C GLY A 61 -5.84 -13.45 0.12
N ALA A 62 -4.96 -13.08 1.06
CA ALA A 62 -4.03 -14.00 1.71
C ALA A 62 -4.68 -14.70 2.91
N ASP A 63 -4.08 -15.82 3.35
CA ASP A 63 -4.58 -16.57 4.51
C ASP A 63 -4.42 -15.76 5.81
N ALA A 64 -5.55 -15.32 6.37
CA ALA A 64 -5.59 -14.51 7.58
C ALA A 64 -5.11 -15.26 8.83
N GLN A 65 -5.31 -16.58 8.90
CA GLN A 65 -4.86 -17.39 10.03
C GLN A 65 -3.34 -17.55 10.00
N LYS A 66 -2.76 -17.81 8.83
CA LYS A 66 -1.30 -17.80 8.69
C LYS A 66 -0.73 -16.43 9.06
N ALA A 67 -1.36 -15.35 8.59
CA ALA A 67 -0.89 -13.98 8.85
C ALA A 67 -0.87 -13.65 10.35
N GLU A 68 -1.91 -14.08 11.08
CA GLU A 68 -1.97 -13.99 12.54
C GLU A 68 -0.79 -14.74 13.19
N GLN A 69 -0.55 -15.99 12.80
CA GLN A 69 0.53 -16.80 13.37
C GLN A 69 1.92 -16.19 13.09
N ALA A 70 2.18 -15.74 11.86
CA ALA A 70 3.43 -15.09 11.50
C ALA A 70 3.64 -13.78 12.27
N ALA A 71 2.59 -12.96 12.39
CA ALA A 71 2.65 -11.71 13.12
C ALA A 71 2.82 -11.91 14.64
N LEU A 72 2.21 -12.93 15.24
CA LEU A 72 2.45 -13.26 16.65
C LEU A 72 3.90 -13.64 16.93
N LEU A 73 4.58 -14.22 15.95
CA LEU A 73 5.91 -14.80 16.11
C LEU A 73 7.05 -13.94 15.54
N HIS A 74 6.76 -12.84 14.85
CA HIS A 74 7.78 -12.10 14.08
C HIS A 74 8.92 -11.55 14.95
N ASP A 75 8.62 -11.15 16.18
CA ASP A 75 9.52 -10.43 17.08
C ASP A 75 9.88 -11.19 18.36
N ILE A 76 9.54 -12.49 18.45
CA ILE A 76 9.75 -13.30 19.67
C ILE A 76 11.22 -13.41 20.12
N SER A 77 12.17 -13.19 19.21
CA SER A 77 13.60 -13.21 19.57
C SER A 77 14.13 -11.90 20.16
N ASN A 78 13.31 -10.85 20.27
CA ASN A 78 13.71 -9.60 20.93
C ASN A 78 14.06 -9.78 22.42
N ILE A 79 13.62 -10.88 23.03
CA ILE A 79 14.05 -11.31 24.37
C ILE A 79 15.54 -11.67 24.45
N ILE A 80 16.19 -11.96 23.32
CA ILE A 80 17.61 -12.29 23.25
C ILE A 80 18.42 -10.98 23.28
N PRO A 81 19.35 -10.81 24.24
CA PRO A 81 20.23 -9.65 24.25
C PRO A 81 21.01 -9.53 22.93
N VAL A 82 21.08 -8.32 22.36
CA VAL A 82 21.74 -8.04 21.07
C VAL A 82 23.20 -8.55 21.04
N SER A 83 23.91 -8.49 22.17
CA SER A 83 25.29 -9.00 22.29
C SER A 83 25.41 -10.52 22.13
N LEU A 84 24.34 -11.27 22.34
CA LEU A 84 24.29 -12.73 22.24
C LEU A 84 23.74 -13.20 20.88
N MET A 85 23.06 -12.34 20.12
CA MET A 85 22.44 -12.70 18.85
C MET A 85 23.40 -13.38 17.85
N PRO A 86 24.65 -12.89 17.63
CA PRO A 86 25.58 -13.57 16.72
C PRO A 86 25.94 -14.99 17.17
N GLN A 87 26.21 -15.17 18.47
CA GLN A 87 26.56 -16.47 19.05
C GLN A 87 25.39 -17.46 18.98
N VAL A 88 24.17 -17.01 19.30
CA VAL A 88 22.97 -17.86 19.20
C VAL A 88 22.69 -18.22 17.74
N SER A 89 22.91 -17.30 16.81
CA SER A 89 22.74 -17.55 15.37
C SER A 89 23.69 -18.64 14.88
N GLU A 90 24.97 -18.58 15.27
CA GLU A 90 25.97 -19.60 14.95
C GLU A 90 25.59 -20.97 15.52
N GLN A 91 25.13 -21.03 16.78
CA GLN A 91 24.67 -22.27 17.41
C GLN A 91 23.47 -22.91 16.70
N CYS A 92 22.63 -22.09 16.08
CA CYS A 92 21.47 -22.55 15.32
C CYS A 92 21.81 -22.89 13.86
N GLY A 93 23.06 -22.73 13.43
CA GLY A 93 23.46 -22.91 12.03
C GLY A 93 22.87 -21.85 11.10
N ILE A 94 22.48 -20.69 11.62
CA ILE A 94 21.94 -19.57 10.84
C ILE A 94 23.12 -18.86 10.15
N GLU A 95 23.01 -18.66 8.83
CA GLU A 95 23.97 -17.86 8.10
C GLU A 95 23.91 -16.38 8.56
N VAL A 96 25.04 -15.88 9.04
CA VAL A 96 25.21 -14.49 9.45
C VAL A 96 26.10 -13.76 8.45
N LEU A 97 25.55 -12.75 7.78
CA LEU A 97 26.26 -11.90 6.82
C LEU A 97 27.19 -10.92 7.54
N GLU A 98 28.19 -10.41 6.83
CA GLU A 98 29.16 -9.45 7.39
C GLU A 98 28.46 -8.17 7.93
N GLU A 99 27.47 -7.67 7.20
CA GLU A 99 26.66 -6.52 7.62
C GLU A 99 25.80 -6.80 8.87
N GLU A 100 25.35 -8.05 9.05
CA GLU A 100 24.60 -8.49 10.22
C GLU A 100 25.51 -8.63 11.44
N GLN A 101 26.77 -9.07 11.26
CA GLN A 101 27.77 -9.03 12.34
C GLN A 101 28.05 -7.61 12.81
N ARG A 102 28.10 -6.64 11.88
CA ARG A 102 28.34 -5.23 12.20
C ARG A 102 27.16 -4.58 12.92
N TYR A 103 25.93 -5.03 12.63
CA TYR A 103 24.72 -4.55 13.28
C TYR A 103 23.82 -5.71 13.76
N PRO A 104 24.19 -6.38 14.86
CA PRO A 104 23.57 -7.65 15.28
C PRO A 104 22.07 -7.60 15.56
N ARG A 105 21.52 -6.41 15.87
CA ARG A 105 20.09 -6.27 16.13
C ARG A 105 19.24 -6.77 14.95
N ILE A 106 19.74 -6.71 13.72
CA ILE A 106 19.00 -7.17 12.54
C ILE A 106 18.79 -8.70 12.53
N LEU A 107 19.54 -9.46 13.31
CA LEU A 107 19.43 -10.92 13.37
C LEU A 107 18.12 -11.41 14.00
N HIS A 108 17.37 -10.54 14.69
CA HIS A 108 16.10 -10.94 15.31
C HIS A 108 15.12 -11.55 14.31
N GLN A 109 15.01 -11.07 13.07
CA GLN A 109 14.13 -11.70 12.07
C GLN A 109 14.48 -13.18 11.81
N LYS A 110 15.78 -13.51 11.69
CA LYS A 110 16.25 -14.89 11.48
C LYS A 110 16.16 -15.74 12.75
N LEU A 111 16.43 -15.15 13.91
CA LEU A 111 16.30 -15.82 15.21
C LEU A 111 14.83 -16.09 15.57
N SER A 112 13.93 -15.17 15.27
CA SER A 112 12.49 -15.35 15.46
C SER A 112 11.97 -16.49 14.59
N ARG A 113 12.46 -16.63 13.36
CA ARG A 113 12.17 -17.81 12.52
C ARG A 113 12.60 -19.10 13.22
N ALA A 114 13.85 -19.16 13.69
CA ALA A 114 14.37 -20.36 14.36
C ALA A 114 13.62 -20.68 15.66
N MET A 115 13.22 -19.66 16.42
CA MET A 115 12.39 -19.81 17.63
C MET A 115 10.98 -20.29 17.30
N ALA A 116 10.35 -19.75 16.26
CA ALA A 116 9.03 -20.18 15.81
C ALA A 116 9.04 -21.67 15.42
N GLU A 117 10.10 -22.11 14.72
CA GLU A 117 10.26 -23.50 14.30
C GLU A 117 10.59 -24.46 15.46
N THR A 118 11.44 -24.01 16.39
CA THR A 118 11.98 -24.88 17.46
C THR A 118 11.09 -24.90 18.70
N ILE A 119 10.57 -23.74 19.12
CA ILE A 119 9.84 -23.58 20.38
C ILE A 119 8.33 -23.71 20.17
N PHE A 120 7.79 -23.09 19.12
CA PHE A 120 6.36 -23.07 18.82
C PHE A 120 5.95 -24.10 17.75
N GLU A 121 6.88 -24.97 17.37
CA GLU A 121 6.67 -26.10 16.46
C GLU A 121 6.06 -25.73 15.10
N ILE A 122 6.26 -24.50 14.63
CA ILE A 122 5.77 -24.06 13.32
C ILE A 122 6.54 -24.77 12.21
N ARG A 123 5.81 -25.38 11.26
CA ARG A 123 6.36 -26.06 10.08
C ARG A 123 5.95 -25.44 8.76
N ASP A 124 5.00 -24.50 8.78
CA ASP A 124 4.54 -23.83 7.57
C ASP A 124 5.61 -22.89 7.03
N THR A 125 6.06 -23.15 5.81
CA THR A 125 7.15 -22.40 5.19
C THR A 125 6.80 -20.96 4.85
N ASP A 126 5.53 -20.64 4.65
CA ASP A 126 5.11 -19.26 4.37
C ASP A 126 5.24 -18.43 5.65
N ILE A 127 4.80 -19.00 6.78
CA ILE A 127 4.92 -18.38 8.11
C ILE A 127 6.39 -18.14 8.46
N LEU A 128 7.24 -19.17 8.34
CA LEU A 128 8.66 -19.07 8.68
C LEU A 128 9.40 -18.08 7.79
N GLN A 129 9.06 -18.00 6.50
CA GLN A 129 9.68 -17.05 5.57
C GLN A 129 9.25 -15.61 5.84
N ALA A 130 7.98 -15.38 6.13
CA ALA A 130 7.49 -14.05 6.44
C ALA A 130 8.13 -13.51 7.72
N ILE A 131 8.30 -14.36 8.75
CA ILE A 131 9.04 -14.01 9.97
C ILE A 131 10.50 -13.68 9.64
N GLU A 132 11.17 -14.50 8.82
CA GLU A 132 12.60 -14.36 8.50
C GLU A 132 12.96 -13.04 7.82
N CYS A 133 12.02 -12.44 7.10
CA CYS A 133 12.27 -11.23 6.32
C CYS A 133 11.40 -10.03 6.73
N HIS A 134 10.68 -10.08 7.85
CA HIS A 134 9.74 -9.02 8.22
C HIS A 134 10.40 -7.64 8.46
N THR A 135 11.70 -7.59 8.81
CA THR A 135 12.39 -6.31 9.04
C THR A 135 12.95 -5.72 7.76
N THR A 136 13.54 -6.57 6.92
CA THR A 136 14.34 -6.14 5.75
C THR A 136 13.67 -6.38 4.40
N LEU A 137 12.63 -7.22 4.38
CA LEU A 137 12.15 -7.94 3.21
C LEU A 137 13.28 -8.75 2.55
N LYS A 138 12.96 -9.43 1.45
CA LYS A 138 13.92 -10.19 0.63
C LYS A 138 13.52 -10.15 -0.84
N PRO A 139 14.46 -10.36 -1.78
CA PRO A 139 14.09 -10.58 -3.17
C PRO A 139 13.14 -11.78 -3.31
N ARG A 140 12.27 -11.74 -4.32
CA ARG A 140 11.20 -12.72 -4.57
C ARG A 140 10.27 -12.91 -3.37
N ALA A 141 10.00 -11.83 -2.65
CA ALA A 141 9.06 -11.82 -1.54
C ALA A 141 7.66 -12.21 -2.04
N SER A 142 7.09 -13.21 -1.39
CA SER A 142 5.71 -13.63 -1.63
C SER A 142 4.74 -12.53 -1.21
N LEU A 143 3.48 -12.65 -1.66
CA LEU A 143 2.38 -11.82 -1.14
C LEU A 143 2.37 -11.84 0.40
N PHE A 144 2.58 -13.02 0.97
CA PHE A 144 2.51 -13.25 2.40
C PHE A 144 3.67 -12.57 3.16
N ASP A 145 4.89 -12.61 2.63
CA ASP A 145 6.05 -11.88 3.18
C ASP A 145 5.77 -10.36 3.24
N LYS A 146 5.20 -9.81 2.15
CA LYS A 146 4.86 -8.39 2.03
C LYS A 146 3.77 -7.97 3.02
N VAL A 147 2.79 -8.83 3.30
CA VAL A 147 1.73 -8.58 4.29
C VAL A 147 2.33 -8.38 5.68
N VAL A 148 3.16 -9.32 6.16
CA VAL A 148 3.75 -9.24 7.51
C VAL A 148 4.75 -8.09 7.59
N PHE A 149 5.56 -7.91 6.55
CA PHE A 149 6.52 -6.80 6.45
C PHE A 149 5.84 -5.43 6.59
N ILE A 150 4.75 -5.17 5.86
CA ILE A 150 4.02 -3.90 5.92
C ILE A 150 3.23 -3.75 7.21
N ALA A 151 2.58 -4.82 7.68
CA ALA A 151 1.82 -4.81 8.93
C ALA A 151 2.66 -4.31 10.10
N ASP A 152 3.92 -4.75 10.20
CA ASP A 152 4.86 -4.29 11.22
C ASP A 152 5.12 -2.77 11.12
N LYS A 153 5.28 -2.23 9.91
CA LYS A 153 5.57 -0.79 9.73
C LYS A 153 4.34 0.10 9.99
N VAL A 154 3.14 -0.35 9.65
CA VAL A 154 1.90 0.41 9.86
C VAL A 154 1.27 0.19 11.24
N ALA A 155 1.80 -0.71 12.06
CA ALA A 155 1.32 -0.90 13.44
C ALA A 155 1.77 0.22 14.39
N TRP A 156 2.81 0.97 14.02
CA TRP A 156 3.34 2.04 14.85
C TRP A 156 2.50 3.32 14.76
N ASP A 157 2.07 3.79 15.92
CA ASP A 157 1.53 5.15 16.11
C ASP A 157 2.69 6.06 16.55
N LEU A 158 3.59 6.39 15.62
CA LEU A 158 4.71 7.28 15.91
C LEU A 158 4.20 8.72 16.12
N PRO A 159 4.61 9.43 17.20
CA PRO A 159 4.30 10.84 17.35
C PRO A 159 4.99 11.66 16.25
N GLY A 160 4.21 12.47 15.53
CA GLY A 160 4.68 13.27 14.40
C GLY A 160 4.23 12.69 13.06
N GLU A 161 3.65 13.53 12.20
CA GLU A 161 3.13 13.17 10.88
C GLU A 161 4.24 12.69 9.94
N GLN A 162 4.61 11.41 10.04
CA GLN A 162 5.49 10.79 9.04
C GLN A 162 4.66 10.52 7.79
N THR A 163 4.71 11.47 6.86
CA THR A 163 3.96 11.48 5.59
C THR A 163 4.09 10.17 4.82
N TYR A 164 5.26 9.52 4.83
CA TYR A 164 5.44 8.23 4.15
C TYR A 164 4.63 7.08 4.79
N LEU A 165 4.40 7.07 6.11
CA LEU A 165 3.55 6.05 6.75
C LEU A 165 2.06 6.26 6.43
N GLN A 166 1.62 7.51 6.31
CA GLN A 166 0.27 7.83 5.84
C GLN A 166 0.09 7.36 4.39
N GLU A 167 1.08 7.61 3.55
CA GLU A 167 1.08 7.15 2.17
C GLU A 167 1.07 5.61 2.07
N ILE A 168 1.88 4.90 2.88
CA ILE A 168 1.85 3.43 2.94
C ILE A 168 0.46 2.93 3.33
N ARG A 169 -0.18 3.53 4.35
CA ARG A 169 -1.55 3.15 4.76
C ARG A 169 -2.55 3.36 3.63
N ARG A 170 -2.50 4.52 2.95
CA ARG A 170 -3.34 4.83 1.80
C ARG A 170 -3.15 3.82 0.66
N LEU A 171 -1.91 3.53 0.28
CA LEU A 171 -1.58 2.55 -0.77
C LEU A 171 -2.05 1.14 -0.40
N VAL A 172 -1.93 0.75 0.87
CA VAL A 172 -2.47 -0.54 1.35
C VAL A 172 -3.98 -0.59 1.14
N ASP A 173 -4.71 0.46 1.55
CA ASP A 173 -6.16 0.53 1.44
C ASP A 173 -6.64 0.63 -0.03
N ASP A 174 -5.82 1.22 -0.89
CA ASP A 174 -6.06 1.33 -2.34
C ASP A 174 -5.69 0.06 -3.14
N MET A 175 -5.40 -1.06 -2.45
CA MET A 175 -5.03 -2.35 -3.07
C MET A 175 -3.67 -2.33 -3.82
N GLN A 176 -2.73 -1.48 -3.39
CA GLN A 176 -1.42 -1.29 -3.99
C GLN A 176 -0.25 -1.73 -3.09
N LEU A 177 -0.26 -2.97 -2.59
CA LEU A 177 0.74 -3.47 -1.63
C LEU A 177 2.19 -3.37 -2.12
N ASN A 178 2.46 -3.67 -3.39
CA ASN A 178 3.81 -3.52 -3.95
C ASN A 178 4.30 -2.06 -3.88
N ALA A 179 3.42 -1.09 -4.19
CA ALA A 179 3.74 0.33 -4.08
C ALA A 179 3.94 0.76 -2.61
N ALA A 180 3.13 0.23 -1.69
CA ALA A 180 3.30 0.46 -0.26
C ALA A 180 4.66 -0.05 0.24
N VAL A 181 5.05 -1.26 -0.15
CA VAL A 181 6.37 -1.83 0.16
C VAL A 181 7.46 -0.94 -0.44
N LEU A 182 7.38 -0.64 -1.74
CA LEU A 182 8.39 0.15 -2.43
C LEU A 182 8.56 1.56 -1.83
N THR A 183 7.47 2.18 -1.36
CA THR A 183 7.49 3.47 -0.64
C THR A 183 8.37 3.39 0.61
N TYR A 184 8.22 2.34 1.42
CA TYR A 184 9.07 2.13 2.59
C TYR A 184 10.55 1.90 2.19
N LEU A 185 10.79 1.02 1.21
CA LEU A 185 12.15 0.71 0.77
C LEU A 185 12.86 1.93 0.19
N ASN A 186 12.15 2.78 -0.56
CA ASN A 186 12.64 4.07 -1.06
C ASN A 186 12.99 5.02 0.09
N GLN A 187 12.13 5.11 1.11
CA GLN A 187 12.40 5.96 2.27
C GLN A 187 13.70 5.55 3.00
N VAL A 188 13.93 4.24 3.15
CA VAL A 188 15.18 3.71 3.73
C VAL A 188 16.37 4.01 2.81
N TRP A 189 16.22 3.82 1.50
CA TRP A 189 17.25 4.08 0.50
C TRP A 189 17.67 5.55 0.44
N GLU A 190 16.72 6.47 0.44
CA GLU A 190 16.99 7.91 0.43
C GLU A 190 17.76 8.37 1.66
N ARG A 191 17.49 7.78 2.81
CA ARG A 191 18.17 8.08 4.08
C ARG A 191 19.38 7.19 4.34
N ARG A 192 19.84 6.39 3.38
CA ARG A 192 20.91 5.39 3.56
C ARG A 192 22.18 5.93 4.21
N GLU A 193 22.55 7.17 3.94
CA GLU A 193 23.74 7.83 4.52
C GLU A 193 23.59 8.13 6.03
N GLN A 194 22.35 8.20 6.53
CA GLN A 194 22.01 8.43 7.93
C GLN A 194 21.72 7.13 8.69
N MET A 195 21.57 6.01 7.98
CA MET A 195 21.21 4.71 8.55
C MET A 195 22.44 3.96 9.05
N LYS A 196 22.28 3.23 10.17
CA LYS A 196 23.34 2.36 10.70
C LYS A 196 23.61 1.15 9.81
N LEU A 197 22.57 0.69 9.09
CA LEU A 197 22.60 -0.46 8.21
C LEU A 197 21.55 -0.27 7.10
N VAL A 198 21.92 -0.59 5.86
CA VAL A 198 20.99 -0.86 4.77
C VAL A 198 21.30 -2.26 4.25
N HIS A 199 20.42 -3.20 4.57
CA HIS A 199 20.68 -4.63 4.38
C HIS A 199 20.64 -5.03 2.89
N SER A 200 21.50 -5.96 2.45
CA SER A 200 21.54 -6.41 1.06
C SER A 200 20.22 -7.00 0.56
N TRP A 201 19.46 -7.70 1.41
CA TRP A 201 18.12 -8.19 1.04
C TRP A 201 17.15 -7.06 0.72
N LEU A 202 17.19 -5.97 1.49
CA LEU A 202 16.35 -4.79 1.27
C LEU A 202 16.68 -4.14 -0.08
N ILE A 203 17.97 -4.00 -0.38
CA ILE A 203 18.44 -3.42 -1.65
C ILE A 203 17.92 -4.25 -2.84
N ARG A 204 18.10 -5.57 -2.80
CA ARG A 204 17.64 -6.46 -3.88
C ARG A 204 16.12 -6.49 -4.02
N ALA A 205 15.38 -6.53 -2.90
CA ALA A 205 13.92 -6.46 -2.94
C ALA A 205 13.42 -5.15 -3.56
N ARG A 206 14.11 -4.04 -3.27
CA ARG A 206 13.81 -2.73 -3.85
C ARG A 206 14.08 -2.71 -5.35
N GLU A 207 15.24 -3.20 -5.77
CA GLU A 207 15.61 -3.29 -7.19
C GLU A 207 14.59 -4.10 -7.99
N GLU A 208 14.20 -5.27 -7.48
CA GLU A 208 13.17 -6.13 -8.08
C GLU A 208 11.82 -5.42 -8.23
N LEU A 209 11.33 -4.77 -7.17
CA LEU A 209 10.05 -4.04 -7.23
C LEU A 209 10.08 -2.83 -8.16
N MET A 210 11.20 -2.12 -8.26
CA MET A 210 11.37 -1.03 -9.24
C MET A 210 11.39 -1.57 -10.68
N GLU A 211 12.02 -2.73 -10.89
CA GLU A 211 12.02 -3.38 -12.21
C GLU A 211 10.61 -3.88 -12.57
N GLU A 212 9.87 -4.47 -11.64
CA GLU A 212 8.46 -4.85 -11.82
C GLU A 212 7.57 -3.65 -12.14
N GLU A 213 7.75 -2.53 -11.45
CA GLU A 213 7.01 -1.29 -11.71
C GLU A 213 7.33 -0.74 -13.11
N ARG A 214 8.61 -0.72 -13.49
CA ARG A 214 9.04 -0.31 -14.83
C ARG A 214 8.52 -1.27 -15.90
N ALA A 215 8.62 -2.57 -15.68
CA ALA A 215 8.13 -3.60 -16.58
C ALA A 215 6.61 -3.53 -16.72
N GLY A 216 5.84 -3.31 -15.64
CA GLY A 216 4.40 -3.13 -15.70
C GLY A 216 3.97 -1.88 -16.50
N LEU A 217 4.79 -0.82 -16.48
CA LEU A 217 4.62 0.35 -17.34
C LEU A 217 4.99 0.06 -18.81
N GLU A 218 5.92 -0.86 -19.06
CA GLU A 218 6.42 -1.24 -20.40
C GLU A 218 5.65 -2.41 -21.06
N GLU A 219 5.03 -3.31 -20.30
CA GLU A 219 4.36 -4.55 -20.77
C GLU A 219 2.89 -4.35 -21.17
N GLY A 220 2.26 -3.22 -20.86
CA GLY A 220 0.96 -2.90 -21.44
C GLY A 220 1.08 -2.68 -22.95
N SER A 221 0.09 -3.09 -23.75
CA SER A 221 0.04 -2.65 -25.15
C SER A 221 0.21 -1.13 -25.25
N PRO A 222 0.75 -0.59 -26.36
CA PRO A 222 0.83 0.84 -26.58
C PRO A 222 -0.51 1.57 -26.32
N VAL A 223 -1.63 0.87 -26.53
CA VAL A 223 -2.99 1.35 -26.25
C VAL A 223 -3.25 1.45 -24.74
N LYS A 224 -2.98 0.40 -23.96
CA LYS A 224 -3.17 0.45 -22.49
C LYS A 224 -2.27 1.48 -21.85
N GLN A 225 -1.00 1.58 -22.28
CA GLN A 225 -0.09 2.61 -21.79
C GLN A 225 -0.58 4.03 -22.12
N HIS A 226 -1.13 4.22 -23.32
CA HIS A 226 -1.72 5.50 -23.70
C HIS A 226 -2.94 5.84 -22.83
N LEU A 227 -3.83 4.87 -22.57
CA LEU A 227 -4.97 5.06 -21.66
C LEU A 227 -4.52 5.38 -20.24
N LEU A 228 -3.52 4.69 -19.69
CA LEU A 228 -2.96 5.01 -18.37
C LEU A 228 -2.49 6.46 -18.32
N ARG A 229 -1.73 6.93 -19.33
CA ARG A 229 -1.31 8.34 -19.41
C ARG A 229 -2.47 9.32 -19.53
N MET A 230 -3.54 8.96 -20.24
CA MET A 230 -4.75 9.80 -20.34
C MET A 230 -5.45 9.93 -18.98
N PHE A 231 -5.54 8.85 -18.20
CA PHE A 231 -6.19 8.86 -16.89
C PHE A 231 -5.35 9.54 -15.82
N GLU A 232 -4.01 9.46 -15.89
CA GLU A 232 -3.14 10.26 -15.01
C GLU A 232 -3.21 11.76 -15.35
N HIS A 233 -3.28 12.13 -16.64
CA HIS A 233 -3.56 13.51 -17.03
C HIS A 233 -4.94 13.97 -16.55
N MET A 234 -5.97 13.13 -16.68
CA MET A 234 -7.31 13.42 -16.20
C MET A 234 -7.30 13.69 -14.70
N ALA A 235 -6.60 12.86 -13.92
CA ALA A 235 -6.43 13.02 -12.48
C ALA A 235 -5.76 14.35 -12.12
N TRP A 236 -4.63 14.66 -12.75
CA TRP A 236 -3.93 15.93 -12.58
C TRP A 236 -4.83 17.12 -12.93
N ALA A 237 -5.48 17.10 -14.09
CA ALA A 237 -6.34 18.20 -14.54
C ALA A 237 -7.57 18.40 -13.64
N ASN A 238 -8.12 17.33 -13.07
CA ASN A 238 -9.19 17.44 -12.07
C ASN A 238 -8.70 18.15 -10.80
N ARG A 239 -7.48 17.85 -10.34
CA ARG A 239 -6.87 18.51 -9.17
C ARG A 239 -6.56 19.98 -9.43
N GLU A 240 -6.05 20.32 -10.61
CA GLU A 240 -5.82 21.73 -10.98
C GLU A 240 -7.11 22.55 -10.98
N ILE A 241 -8.20 21.97 -11.48
CA ILE A 241 -9.52 22.61 -11.43
C ILE A 241 -10.00 22.72 -9.98
N ALA A 242 -9.96 21.64 -9.20
CA ALA A 242 -10.34 21.64 -7.79
C ALA A 242 -9.62 22.75 -6.99
N ASN A 243 -8.29 22.81 -7.10
CA ASN A 243 -7.47 23.84 -6.45
C ASN A 243 -7.89 25.26 -6.88
N ALA A 244 -8.13 25.47 -8.17
CA ALA A 244 -8.56 26.77 -8.67
C ALA A 244 -9.96 27.17 -8.15
N LEU A 245 -10.87 26.20 -8.00
CA LEU A 245 -12.22 26.45 -7.46
C LEU A 245 -12.17 26.73 -5.96
N GLU A 246 -11.35 26.00 -5.20
CA GLU A 246 -11.17 26.18 -3.75
C GLU A 246 -10.55 27.54 -3.42
N LEU A 247 -9.49 27.94 -4.13
CA LEU A 247 -8.84 29.26 -3.94
C LEU A 247 -9.75 30.45 -4.24
N GLN A 248 -10.81 30.24 -5.02
CA GLN A 248 -11.69 31.30 -5.53
C GLN A 248 -13.13 31.15 -5.03
N GLU A 249 -13.35 30.38 -3.94
CA GLU A 249 -14.69 30.02 -3.45
C GLU A 249 -15.63 31.24 -3.32
N ALA A 250 -15.11 32.39 -2.86
CA ALA A 250 -15.90 33.62 -2.67
C ALA A 250 -16.39 34.29 -3.97
N LYS A 251 -15.81 33.97 -5.14
CA LYS A 251 -16.16 34.54 -6.46
C LYS A 251 -16.45 33.47 -7.51
N LEU A 252 -16.78 32.27 -7.07
CA LEU A 252 -16.89 31.11 -7.94
C LEU A 252 -18.06 31.25 -8.93
N PRO A 253 -17.83 31.14 -10.24
CA PRO A 253 -18.92 31.10 -11.21
C PRO A 253 -19.75 29.82 -11.02
N GLU A 254 -21.06 29.95 -10.80
CA GLU A 254 -21.98 28.80 -10.63
C GLU A 254 -21.84 27.79 -11.77
N ARG A 255 -21.67 28.30 -13.01
CA ARG A 255 -21.49 27.46 -14.19
C ARG A 255 -20.22 26.61 -14.15
N ALA A 256 -19.12 27.13 -13.59
CA ALA A 256 -17.87 26.39 -13.45
C ALA A 256 -18.04 25.20 -12.49
N LEU A 257 -18.71 25.43 -11.35
CA LEU A 257 -18.99 24.39 -10.37
C LEU A 257 -19.95 23.32 -10.91
N GLN A 258 -21.02 23.72 -11.61
CA GLN A 258 -21.94 22.78 -12.27
C GLN A 258 -21.22 21.89 -13.30
N LEU A 259 -20.30 22.46 -14.08
CA LEU A 259 -19.54 21.72 -15.07
C LEU A 259 -18.54 20.76 -14.42
N PHE A 260 -17.89 21.15 -13.33
CA PHE A 260 -16.98 20.26 -12.61
C PHE A 260 -17.74 19.10 -11.96
N ALA A 261 -18.85 19.40 -11.27
CA ALA A 261 -19.75 18.38 -10.73
C ALA A 261 -20.24 17.41 -11.82
N HIS A 262 -20.57 17.92 -13.02
CA HIS A 262 -20.97 17.10 -14.16
C HIS A 262 -19.86 16.14 -14.62
N ILE A 263 -18.62 16.62 -14.72
CA ILE A 263 -17.47 15.77 -15.07
C ILE A 263 -17.36 14.61 -14.08
N LEU A 264 -17.36 14.91 -12.78
CA LEU A 264 -17.17 13.91 -11.72
C LEU A 264 -18.33 12.92 -11.63
N ALA A 265 -19.58 13.38 -11.81
CA ALA A 265 -20.74 12.50 -11.86
C ALA A 265 -20.71 11.57 -13.09
N ALA A 266 -20.25 12.08 -14.24
CA ALA A 266 -20.10 11.28 -15.45
C ALA A 266 -19.00 10.23 -15.29
N GLU A 267 -17.85 10.60 -14.74
CA GLU A 267 -16.75 9.69 -14.38
C GLU A 267 -17.23 8.55 -13.47
N ALA A 268 -17.89 8.88 -12.34
CA ALA A 268 -18.44 7.90 -11.39
C ALA A 268 -19.45 6.95 -12.06
N SER A 269 -20.34 7.50 -12.88
CA SER A 269 -21.36 6.72 -13.61
C SER A 269 -20.73 5.74 -14.59
N TRP A 270 -19.67 6.16 -15.30
CA TRP A 270 -18.97 5.29 -16.23
C TRP A 270 -18.15 4.22 -15.53
N LEU A 271 -17.50 4.55 -14.41
CA LEU A 271 -16.78 3.59 -13.60
C LEU A 271 -17.71 2.48 -13.08
N ALA A 272 -18.89 2.84 -12.54
CA ALA A 272 -19.88 1.86 -12.08
C ALA A 272 -20.30 0.91 -13.22
N ARG A 273 -20.52 1.43 -14.43
CA ARG A 273 -20.83 0.62 -15.62
C ARG A 273 -19.70 -0.33 -16.01
N LEU A 274 -18.45 0.15 -15.98
CA LEU A 274 -17.27 -0.67 -16.26
C LEU A 274 -17.10 -1.81 -15.24
N GLN A 275 -17.54 -1.58 -14.00
CA GLN A 275 -17.54 -2.57 -12.92
C GLN A 275 -18.81 -3.44 -12.90
N LEU A 276 -19.71 -3.30 -13.88
CA LEU A 276 -21.00 -4.00 -13.95
C LEU A 276 -21.88 -3.81 -12.70
N GLN A 277 -21.73 -2.66 -12.04
CA GLN A 277 -22.55 -2.25 -10.91
C GLN A 277 -23.78 -1.48 -11.42
N GLU A 278 -24.84 -1.43 -10.62
CA GLU A 278 -25.97 -0.55 -10.91
C GLU A 278 -25.49 0.91 -10.96
N ALA A 279 -26.09 1.70 -11.86
CA ALA A 279 -25.70 3.09 -12.03
C ALA A 279 -25.83 3.84 -10.70
N THR A 280 -24.76 4.53 -10.31
CA THR A 280 -24.75 5.36 -9.11
C THR A 280 -25.89 6.37 -9.17
N ALA A 281 -26.62 6.55 -8.07
CA ALA A 281 -27.75 7.47 -7.97
C ALA A 281 -27.34 8.96 -7.97
N ILE A 282 -26.15 9.29 -8.48
CA ILE A 282 -25.62 10.65 -8.56
C ILE A 282 -26.27 11.34 -9.76
N PRO A 283 -27.03 12.43 -9.56
CA PRO A 283 -27.57 13.20 -10.67
C PRO A 283 -26.45 13.72 -11.57
N LEU A 284 -26.54 13.48 -12.89
CA LEU A 284 -25.55 13.93 -13.87
C LEU A 284 -25.42 15.46 -13.94
N TRP A 285 -26.42 16.19 -13.46
CA TRP A 285 -26.41 17.64 -13.35
C TRP A 285 -26.75 18.02 -11.91
N SER A 286 -25.84 18.74 -11.26
CA SER A 286 -26.11 19.40 -9.98
C SER A 286 -26.71 20.78 -10.20
N ASP A 287 -27.39 21.30 -9.19
CA ASP A 287 -27.88 22.68 -9.16
C ASP A 287 -26.76 23.71 -8.89
N GLY A 288 -25.49 23.27 -8.80
CA GLY A 288 -24.35 24.15 -8.53
C GLY A 288 -24.26 24.65 -7.09
N LYS A 289 -24.92 24.00 -6.12
CA LYS A 289 -24.96 24.44 -4.70
C LYS A 289 -24.20 23.52 -3.72
N GLY A 290 -23.25 22.74 -4.21
CA GLY A 290 -22.41 21.86 -3.39
C GLY A 290 -21.20 22.58 -2.78
N LYS A 291 -20.71 22.06 -1.66
CA LYS A 291 -19.40 22.42 -1.10
C LYS A 291 -18.28 21.92 -2.00
N VAL A 292 -17.24 22.73 -2.24
CA VAL A 292 -16.13 22.39 -3.15
C VAL A 292 -15.42 21.12 -2.67
N GLU A 293 -15.27 20.96 -1.35
CA GLU A 293 -14.62 19.82 -0.70
C GLU A 293 -15.25 18.48 -1.09
N HIS A 294 -16.58 18.42 -1.22
CA HIS A 294 -17.27 17.20 -1.65
C HIS A 294 -16.88 16.78 -3.07
N TYR A 295 -16.62 17.74 -3.96
CA TYR A 295 -16.17 17.45 -5.32
C TYR A 295 -14.70 17.05 -5.36
N ILE A 296 -13.88 17.54 -4.42
CA ILE A 296 -12.49 17.08 -4.27
C ILE A 296 -12.47 15.61 -3.86
N GLU A 297 -13.26 15.24 -2.85
CA GLU A 297 -13.41 13.85 -2.40
C GLU A 297 -13.87 12.94 -3.55
N LEU A 298 -14.93 13.33 -4.27
CA LEU A 298 -15.46 12.55 -5.40
C LEU A 298 -14.44 12.43 -6.55
N ALA A 299 -13.67 13.47 -6.82
CA ALA A 299 -12.61 13.42 -7.83
C ALA A 299 -11.56 12.37 -7.47
N GLU A 300 -11.14 12.32 -6.20
CA GLU A 300 -10.14 11.35 -5.78
C GLU A 300 -10.71 9.93 -5.73
N ASP A 301 -11.95 9.73 -5.29
CA ASP A 301 -12.64 8.45 -5.35
C ASP A 301 -12.71 7.90 -6.79
N ASN A 302 -13.07 8.76 -7.75
CA ASN A 302 -13.11 8.40 -9.17
C ASN A 302 -11.73 7.97 -9.68
N ILE A 303 -10.69 8.75 -9.38
CA ILE A 303 -9.32 8.49 -9.82
C ILE A 303 -8.85 7.13 -9.27
N GLN A 304 -9.03 6.89 -7.97
CA GLN A 304 -8.64 5.62 -7.36
C GLN A 304 -9.43 4.44 -7.94
N GLY A 305 -10.71 4.64 -8.21
CA GLY A 305 -11.56 3.65 -8.87
C GLY A 305 -11.06 3.27 -10.27
N PHE A 306 -10.72 4.26 -11.11
CA PHE A 306 -10.16 4.02 -12.44
C PHE A 306 -8.77 3.40 -12.39
N ARG A 307 -7.91 3.81 -11.45
CA ARG A 307 -6.59 3.19 -11.25
C ARG A 307 -6.71 1.71 -10.92
N ARG A 308 -7.58 1.35 -9.95
CA ARG A 308 -7.86 -0.05 -9.62
C ARG A 308 -8.38 -0.83 -10.82
N PHE A 309 -9.32 -0.24 -11.59
CA PHE A 309 -9.86 -0.88 -12.78
C PHE A 309 -8.79 -1.12 -13.86
N LEU A 310 -8.00 -0.09 -14.22
CA LEU A 310 -6.96 -0.18 -15.24
C LEU A 310 -5.81 -1.11 -14.84
N ALA A 311 -5.47 -1.18 -13.54
CA ALA A 311 -4.50 -2.12 -13.01
C ALA A 311 -4.98 -3.57 -13.13
N ALA A 312 -6.27 -3.83 -12.89
CA ALA A 312 -6.85 -5.17 -12.87
C ALA A 312 -7.11 -5.79 -14.27
N ILE A 313 -7.09 -4.99 -15.34
CA ILE A 313 -7.44 -5.48 -16.70
C ILE A 313 -6.21 -5.67 -17.60
N HIS A 314 -6.24 -6.68 -18.47
CA HIS A 314 -5.25 -6.88 -19.54
C HIS A 314 -5.76 -6.32 -20.88
N ASP A 315 -4.89 -6.24 -21.89
CA ASP A 315 -5.21 -5.63 -23.19
C ASP A 315 -6.42 -6.26 -23.89
N GLU A 316 -6.63 -7.57 -23.76
CA GLU A 316 -7.80 -8.24 -24.36
C GLU A 316 -9.13 -7.75 -23.76
N LYS A 317 -9.13 -7.36 -22.48
CA LYS A 317 -10.30 -6.80 -21.81
C LYS A 317 -10.72 -5.47 -22.43
N LEU A 318 -9.78 -4.68 -22.97
CA LEU A 318 -10.10 -3.41 -23.62
C LEU A 318 -10.97 -3.60 -24.86
N LYS A 319 -10.89 -4.76 -25.52
CA LYS A 319 -11.69 -5.11 -26.71
C LYS A 319 -13.07 -5.66 -26.36
N GLU A 320 -13.26 -6.11 -25.12
CA GLU A 320 -14.56 -6.62 -24.66
C GLU A 320 -15.60 -5.51 -24.68
N ARG A 321 -16.84 -5.92 -24.96
CA ARG A 321 -17.98 -5.02 -25.13
C ARG A 321 -18.89 -5.14 -23.93
N ILE A 322 -19.31 -4.00 -23.39
CA ILE A 322 -20.30 -3.95 -22.31
C ILE A 322 -21.60 -3.30 -22.81
N GLN A 323 -22.72 -3.86 -22.38
CA GLN A 323 -24.04 -3.29 -22.61
C GLN A 323 -24.38 -2.31 -21.49
N TYR A 324 -24.89 -1.14 -21.86
CA TYR A 324 -25.28 -0.11 -20.89
C TYR A 324 -26.49 0.68 -21.39
N HIS A 325 -27.17 1.35 -20.46
CA HIS A 325 -28.27 2.26 -20.77
C HIS A 325 -27.80 3.70 -20.59
N ASN A 326 -28.21 4.60 -21.50
CA ASN A 326 -27.99 6.03 -21.31
C ASN A 326 -29.03 6.62 -20.31
N SER A 327 -28.90 7.92 -20.00
CA SER A 327 -29.84 8.62 -19.10
C SER A 327 -31.29 8.69 -19.60
N GLN A 328 -31.54 8.34 -20.87
CA GLN A 328 -32.88 8.24 -21.47
C GLN A 328 -33.41 6.79 -21.50
N GLY A 329 -32.70 5.84 -20.88
CA GLY A 329 -33.08 4.42 -20.85
C GLY A 329 -32.80 3.66 -22.15
N LYS A 330 -32.14 4.26 -23.14
CA LYS A 330 -31.80 3.61 -24.40
C LYS A 330 -30.55 2.74 -24.23
N SER A 331 -30.63 1.49 -24.68
CA SER A 331 -29.53 0.52 -24.62
C SER A 331 -28.48 0.79 -25.72
N PHE A 332 -27.22 0.64 -25.35
CA PHE A 332 -26.05 0.73 -26.21
C PHE A 332 -25.04 -0.36 -25.82
N ASP A 333 -24.09 -0.59 -26.72
CA ASP A 333 -23.02 -1.56 -26.54
C ASP A 333 -21.73 -0.97 -27.11
N ARG A 334 -20.66 -0.90 -26.31
CA ARG A 334 -19.35 -0.35 -26.70
C ARG A 334 -18.19 -1.10 -26.06
N SER A 335 -17.01 -1.01 -26.68
CA SER A 335 -15.80 -1.60 -26.12
C SER A 335 -15.36 -0.84 -24.86
N ILE A 336 -14.70 -1.54 -23.93
CA ILE A 336 -14.13 -0.94 -22.72
C ILE A 336 -13.12 0.16 -23.10
N GLY A 337 -12.28 -0.08 -24.12
CA GLY A 337 -11.32 0.92 -24.61
C GLY A 337 -11.96 2.20 -25.14
N ASP A 338 -13.07 2.09 -25.90
CA ASP A 338 -13.82 3.26 -26.38
C ASP A 338 -14.44 4.05 -25.23
N ILE A 339 -14.96 3.36 -24.23
CA ILE A 339 -15.57 3.98 -23.04
C ILE A 339 -14.51 4.76 -22.25
N LEU A 340 -13.36 4.14 -21.98
CA LEU A 340 -12.24 4.78 -21.29
C LEU A 340 -11.75 6.01 -22.04
N THR A 341 -11.61 5.91 -23.37
CA THR A 341 -11.22 7.04 -24.23
C THR A 341 -12.26 8.16 -24.17
N HIS A 342 -13.55 7.81 -24.23
CA HIS A 342 -14.64 8.77 -24.13
C HIS A 342 -14.64 9.52 -22.81
N VAL A 343 -14.47 8.83 -21.67
CA VAL A 343 -14.42 9.44 -20.34
C VAL A 343 -13.33 10.52 -20.28
N ALA A 344 -12.12 10.19 -20.70
CA ALA A 344 -10.99 11.12 -20.68
C ALA A 344 -11.23 12.36 -21.57
N LEU A 345 -11.75 12.16 -22.80
CA LEU A 345 -12.03 13.26 -23.73
C LEU A 345 -13.22 14.13 -23.30
N HIS A 346 -14.25 13.53 -22.70
CA HIS A 346 -15.44 14.23 -22.18
C HIS A 346 -15.06 15.22 -21.08
N GLY A 347 -14.18 14.80 -20.16
CA GLY A 347 -13.62 15.69 -19.14
C GLY A 347 -12.89 16.88 -19.74
N SER A 348 -12.03 16.64 -20.74
CA SER A 348 -11.28 17.71 -21.44
C SER A 348 -12.21 18.74 -22.10
N TYR A 349 -13.28 18.28 -22.75
CA TYR A 349 -14.26 19.17 -23.38
C TYR A 349 -14.91 20.13 -22.38
N HIS A 350 -15.34 19.61 -21.22
CA HIS A 350 -15.97 20.44 -20.20
C HIS A 350 -14.96 21.31 -19.41
N ARG A 351 -13.72 20.86 -19.23
CA ARG A 351 -12.64 21.70 -18.65
C ARG A 351 -12.39 22.97 -19.47
N GLY A 352 -12.45 22.89 -20.81
CA GLY A 352 -12.40 24.08 -21.66
C GLY A 352 -13.56 25.06 -21.41
N GLN A 353 -14.75 24.55 -21.10
CA GLN A 353 -15.92 25.37 -20.75
C GLN A 353 -15.76 25.99 -19.35
N ILE A 354 -15.19 25.25 -18.39
CA ILE A 354 -14.83 25.79 -17.07
C ILE A 354 -13.83 26.93 -17.24
N ALA A 355 -12.77 26.73 -18.03
CA ALA A 355 -11.78 27.78 -18.29
C ALA A 355 -12.42 29.04 -18.90
N SER A 356 -13.38 28.87 -19.81
CA SER A 356 -14.13 29.98 -20.38
C SER A 356 -14.99 30.69 -19.33
N SER A 357 -15.68 29.93 -18.47
CA SER A 357 -16.50 30.48 -17.38
C SER A 357 -15.67 31.25 -16.34
N LEU A 358 -14.47 30.77 -16.01
CA LEU A 358 -13.56 31.46 -15.10
C LEU A 358 -13.08 32.78 -15.69
N ARG A 359 -12.69 32.80 -16.98
CA ARG A 359 -12.28 34.03 -17.67
C ARG A 359 -13.39 35.09 -17.71
N MET A 360 -14.64 34.67 -17.92
CA MET A 360 -15.80 35.59 -17.91
C MET A 360 -16.02 36.25 -16.54
N ALA A 361 -15.57 35.61 -15.46
CA ALA A 361 -15.59 36.15 -14.11
C ALA A 361 -14.27 36.83 -13.71
N GLU A 362 -13.40 37.14 -14.69
CA GLU A 362 -12.09 37.77 -14.47
C GLU A 362 -11.13 36.93 -13.60
N ILE A 363 -11.33 35.61 -13.55
CA ILE A 363 -10.46 34.65 -12.87
C ILE A 363 -9.55 33.98 -13.92
N ALA A 364 -8.25 33.93 -13.64
CA ALA A 364 -7.30 33.20 -14.48
C ALA A 364 -7.56 31.68 -14.34
N PRO A 365 -7.89 30.97 -15.44
CA PRO A 365 -8.13 29.53 -15.36
C PRO A 365 -6.81 28.75 -15.27
N PRO A 366 -6.80 27.60 -14.59
CA PRO A 366 -5.64 26.72 -14.58
C PRO A 366 -5.38 26.15 -15.98
N ALA A 367 -4.11 25.91 -16.30
CA ALA A 367 -3.73 25.20 -17.51
C ALA A 367 -4.07 23.72 -17.34
N THR A 368 -4.86 23.15 -18.25
CA THR A 368 -5.29 21.74 -18.17
C THR A 368 -5.00 20.93 -19.44
N ASP A 369 -4.35 21.53 -20.44
CA ASP A 369 -3.96 20.80 -21.65
C ASP A 369 -2.90 19.74 -21.33
N TYR A 370 -2.96 18.64 -22.08
CA TYR A 370 -2.08 17.48 -21.89
C TYR A 370 -0.59 17.82 -21.93
N ILE A 371 -0.19 18.81 -22.73
CA ILE A 371 1.24 19.16 -22.87
C ILE A 371 1.84 19.77 -21.60
N TYR A 372 1.05 20.47 -20.78
CA TYR A 372 1.52 21.03 -19.52
C TYR A 372 1.78 19.93 -18.50
N TYR A 373 0.88 18.95 -18.41
CA TYR A 373 1.08 17.74 -17.61
C TYR A 373 2.37 16.99 -17.98
N VAL A 374 2.64 16.83 -19.28
CA VAL A 374 3.86 16.12 -19.74
C VAL A 374 5.15 16.88 -19.41
N ARG A 375 5.10 18.21 -19.38
CA ARG A 375 6.28 19.05 -19.08
C ARG A 375 6.51 19.24 -17.59
N GLY A 376 5.47 19.08 -16.76
CA GLY A 376 5.51 19.41 -15.34
C GLY A 376 5.52 20.92 -15.09
N ASP A 377 4.93 21.69 -16.01
CA ASP A 377 4.83 23.16 -15.98
C ASP A 377 3.60 23.66 -15.20
#